data_AF-A0A2T0N8U8-F1
#
_entry.id   AF-A0A2T0N8U8-F1
#
_cell.length_a   1.000
_cell.length_b   1.000
_cell.length_c   1.000
_cell.angle_alpha   90.00
_cell.angle_beta   90.00
_cell.angle_gamma   90.00
#
_symmetry.space_group_name_H-M   'P 1'
#
loop_
_entity.id
_entity.type
_entity.pdbx_description
1 polymer ?
#
loop_
_entity_poly.entity_id
_entity_poly.type
_entity_poly.pdbx_seq_one_letter_code
_entity_poly.pdbx_strand_id
1 'polypeptide(L)'
;MTIPRGHAVMLALGIVVLFDVLRVFLPSLITLFGRAGETPAELMGLYAAAWFILPFLALLSKPRHALVAGAAGLVAARLLLQAGVSQLYVSSAGVTAGLILLYGCACTVPRRAVPVGIMGGIALSSLVHLLLDGVDLAWQEGPLPWAATLALCLALFLALLSAPRAEEGAPAPARIWFLFGPTLLLAGMAATSWAKPEQGPEPLGTLALSWGLLALTLVAATAAALGPATAPLIELGLGIALIAITVVSHLPGAGVPGLSIGFLGSMLAAAGSGPAGRRQGPALLGGGLVFLVGVFAYYAAYDLDLGVPNSVVPVAISVLVAAVAVVPRLVRDPPVQLSARRRTVPAAAAVALVLVPLVVAVAWQPVPAVAAKRSDDVTLIAYNIRMGFGLDGRLSLDRIASWAAAQRPDIVLLSEVDRGWLLNGGHDDLDRIARGLGMRHYFAPAADNVWGDALLTNLPVKSVRSYELGRHGYPTGAQAQAVVVEVNGRELGVVNTHLQAPTGQAPEVAAIVRDLAASRPVILAGDLNTTPADPEMGVLLAAGLSDPLKALGDPPTSPADRPVKRIDHVLISAGLTAVSAQVPRLPYSDHLPVLTTLRLTSVDQEG
;
A
#
# COMPACT_ATOMS: atom_id res chain seq x y z
N MET A 1 34.49 -7.35 -19.46
CA MET A 1 33.89 -8.65 -19.13
C MET A 1 32.37 -8.49 -19.11
N THR A 2 31.64 -9.30 -19.87
CA THR A 2 30.21 -9.13 -20.18
C THR A 2 29.30 -9.72 -19.11
N ILE A 3 28.13 -9.11 -18.87
CA ILE A 3 27.08 -9.63 -17.99
C ILE A 3 26.33 -10.73 -18.74
N PRO A 4 26.12 -11.93 -18.16
CA PRO A 4 25.33 -12.99 -18.79
C PRO A 4 23.84 -12.61 -18.79
N ARG A 5 23.43 -11.89 -19.84
CA ARG A 5 22.12 -11.22 -19.94
C ARG A 5 20.92 -12.16 -19.73
N GLY A 6 20.96 -13.36 -20.30
CA GLY A 6 19.86 -14.33 -20.17
C GLY A 6 19.55 -14.70 -18.71
N HIS A 7 20.57 -14.96 -17.90
CA HIS A 7 20.39 -15.29 -16.49
C HIS A 7 19.86 -14.11 -15.66
N ALA A 8 20.33 -12.89 -15.94
CA ALA A 8 19.85 -11.70 -15.25
C ALA A 8 18.38 -11.41 -15.58
N VAL A 9 17.99 -11.56 -16.85
CA VAL A 9 16.60 -11.39 -17.31
C VAL A 9 15.69 -12.45 -16.69
N MET A 10 16.07 -13.72 -16.68
CA MET A 10 15.30 -14.79 -16.04
C MET A 10 15.06 -14.51 -14.55
N LEU A 11 16.11 -14.11 -13.81
CA LEU A 11 16.00 -13.77 -12.40
C LEU A 11 15.09 -12.55 -12.18
N ALA A 12 15.25 -11.49 -12.98
CA ALA A 12 14.42 -10.30 -12.89
C ALA A 12 12.94 -10.60 -13.17
N LEU A 13 12.62 -11.32 -14.24
CA LEU A 13 11.25 -11.70 -14.57
C LEU A 13 10.63 -12.61 -13.50
N GLY A 14 11.43 -13.54 -12.94
CA GLY A 14 10.97 -14.38 -11.83
C GLY A 14 10.59 -13.57 -10.60
N ILE A 15 11.35 -12.52 -10.29
CA ILE A 15 11.06 -11.59 -9.19
C ILE A 15 9.81 -10.76 -9.50
N VAL A 16 9.63 -10.28 -10.74
CA VAL A 16 8.41 -9.54 -11.13
C VAL A 16 7.17 -10.39 -10.93
N VAL A 17 7.15 -11.63 -11.44
CA VAL A 17 5.99 -12.52 -11.28
C VAL A 17 5.78 -12.90 -9.81
N LEU A 18 6.85 -13.12 -9.03
CA LEU A 18 6.71 -13.34 -7.59
C LEU A 18 6.12 -12.11 -6.88
N PHE A 19 6.46 -10.89 -7.31
CA PHE A 19 5.87 -9.67 -6.75
C PHE A 19 4.38 -9.54 -7.04
N ASP A 20 3.98 -9.79 -8.28
CA ASP A 20 2.55 -9.84 -8.64
C ASP A 20 1.80 -10.82 -7.72
N VAL A 21 2.37 -12.00 -7.48
CA VAL A 21 1.77 -13.01 -6.60
C VAL A 21 1.79 -12.57 -5.14
N LEU A 22 2.87 -11.95 -4.66
CA LEU A 22 2.98 -11.43 -3.29
C LEU A 22 1.94 -10.34 -3.01
N ARG A 23 1.69 -9.44 -3.97
CA ARG A 23 0.67 -8.39 -3.86
C ARG A 23 -0.77 -8.90 -3.95
N VAL A 24 -0.97 -10.18 -4.31
CA VAL A 24 -2.25 -10.89 -4.12
C VAL A 24 -2.27 -11.68 -2.82
N PHE A 25 -1.15 -12.29 -2.44
CA PHE A 25 -1.01 -13.09 -1.23
C PHE A 25 -1.22 -12.25 0.04
N LEU A 26 -0.51 -11.13 0.18
CA LEU A 26 -0.57 -10.32 1.41
C LEU A 26 -2.00 -9.81 1.70
N PRO A 27 -2.76 -9.24 0.74
CA PRO A 27 -4.13 -8.83 1.03
C PRO A 27 -5.07 -10.01 1.25
N SER A 28 -4.86 -11.13 0.53
CA SER A 28 -5.67 -12.34 0.72
C SER A 28 -5.53 -12.91 2.14
N LEU A 29 -4.34 -12.79 2.74
CA LEU A 29 -4.13 -13.21 4.12
C LEU A 29 -5.02 -12.44 5.10
N ILE A 30 -5.38 -11.20 4.82
CA ILE A 30 -6.13 -10.34 5.76
C ILE A 30 -7.60 -10.26 5.41
N THR A 31 -7.94 -10.38 4.13
CA THR A 31 -9.33 -10.21 3.65
C THR A 31 -10.09 -11.52 3.58
N LEU A 32 -9.39 -12.65 3.36
CA LEU A 32 -9.97 -13.98 3.19
C LEU A 32 -9.63 -14.94 4.33
N PHE A 33 -8.39 -14.94 4.81
CA PHE A 33 -7.98 -15.77 5.94
C PHE A 33 -8.19 -15.03 7.27
N GLY A 34 -7.61 -13.84 7.39
CA GLY A 34 -7.90 -12.88 8.42
C GLY A 34 -9.35 -12.42 8.26
N ARG A 35 -10.04 -12.37 9.39
CA ARG A 35 -11.32 -11.68 9.51
C ARG A 35 -11.16 -10.84 10.75
N ALA A 36 -11.24 -9.52 10.60
CA ALA A 36 -10.98 -8.57 11.68
C ALA A 36 -11.84 -8.94 12.91
N GLY A 37 -11.20 -9.06 14.07
CA GLY A 37 -11.84 -9.48 15.31
C GLY A 37 -12.22 -10.98 15.43
N GLU A 38 -12.12 -11.78 14.37
CA GLU A 38 -12.44 -13.22 14.39
C GLU A 38 -11.20 -14.12 14.34
N THR A 39 -10.18 -13.73 13.58
CA THR A 39 -8.95 -14.53 13.40
C THR A 39 -7.80 -13.93 14.20
N PRO A 40 -7.25 -14.65 15.20
CA PRO A 40 -6.06 -14.21 15.91
C PRO A 40 -4.87 -13.98 14.98
N ALA A 41 -4.12 -12.89 15.20
CA ALA A 41 -2.96 -12.51 14.38
C ALA A 41 -1.88 -13.62 14.34
N GLU A 42 -1.76 -14.42 15.41
CA GLU A 42 -0.82 -15.53 15.49
C GLU A 42 -1.16 -16.65 14.49
N LEU A 43 -2.45 -16.91 14.24
CA LEU A 43 -2.88 -17.90 13.26
C LEU A 43 -2.62 -17.42 11.84
N MET A 44 -2.82 -16.12 11.56
CA MET A 44 -2.46 -15.51 10.27
C MET A 44 -0.95 -15.61 10.03
N GLY A 45 -0.15 -15.27 11.05
CA GLY A 45 1.30 -15.39 11.01
C GLY A 45 1.77 -16.83 10.81
N LEU A 46 1.16 -17.80 11.50
CA LEU A 46 1.49 -19.22 11.35
C LEU A 46 1.13 -19.74 9.95
N TYR A 47 -0.04 -19.37 9.42
CA TYR A 47 -0.44 -19.71 8.06
C TYR A 47 0.56 -19.17 7.04
N ALA A 48 0.91 -17.88 7.14
CA ALA A 48 1.89 -17.26 6.25
C ALA A 48 3.28 -17.92 6.39
N ALA A 49 3.71 -18.22 7.62
CA ALA A 49 4.98 -18.88 7.89
C ALA A 49 5.09 -20.25 7.21
N ALA A 50 4.01 -21.04 7.19
CA ALA A 50 4.01 -22.33 6.50
C ALA A 50 4.47 -22.21 5.04
N TRP A 51 3.97 -21.21 4.30
CA TRP A 51 4.30 -21.00 2.88
C TRP A 51 5.71 -20.44 2.62
N PHE A 52 6.35 -19.86 3.64
CA PHE A 52 7.76 -19.46 3.59
C PHE A 52 8.72 -20.55 4.10
N ILE A 53 8.22 -21.52 4.88
CA ILE A 53 8.98 -22.69 5.35
C ILE A 53 8.99 -23.82 4.31
N LEU A 54 7.87 -24.08 3.62
CA LEU A 54 7.77 -25.12 2.59
C LEU A 54 8.88 -25.08 1.51
N PRO A 55 9.33 -23.91 1.02
CA PRO A 55 10.46 -23.81 0.09
C PRO A 55 11.76 -24.48 0.55
N PHE A 56 11.97 -24.68 1.86
CA PHE A 56 13.14 -25.39 2.37
C PHE A 56 13.21 -26.86 1.92
N LEU A 57 12.09 -27.46 1.50
CA LEU A 57 12.08 -28.79 0.88
C LEU A 57 12.90 -28.83 -0.44
N ALA A 58 13.12 -27.69 -1.09
CA ALA A 58 13.98 -27.60 -2.28
C ALA A 58 15.44 -27.99 -2.00
N LEU A 59 15.88 -27.96 -0.72
CA LEU A 59 17.19 -28.44 -0.29
C LEU A 59 17.42 -29.93 -0.56
N LEU A 60 16.32 -30.69 -0.69
CA LEU A 60 16.34 -32.12 -0.98
C LEU A 60 16.37 -32.40 -2.50
N SER A 61 16.29 -31.37 -3.34
CA SER A 61 16.15 -31.51 -4.79
C SER A 61 17.38 -30.97 -5.53
N LYS A 62 17.58 -31.43 -6.77
CA LYS A 62 18.63 -30.85 -7.63
C LYS A 62 18.26 -29.39 -7.94
N PRO A 63 19.19 -28.43 -7.83
CA PRO A 63 18.85 -27.01 -8.02
C PRO A 63 18.17 -26.69 -9.35
N ARG A 64 18.53 -27.39 -10.42
CA ARG A 64 17.89 -27.24 -11.73
C ARG A 64 16.44 -27.74 -11.76
N HIS A 65 16.13 -28.81 -11.03
CA HIS A 65 14.76 -29.29 -10.91
C HIS A 65 13.92 -28.30 -10.10
N ALA A 66 14.47 -27.79 -9.00
CA ALA A 66 13.84 -26.73 -8.21
C ALA A 66 13.60 -25.47 -9.07
N LEU A 67 14.58 -25.03 -9.85
CA LEU A 67 14.44 -23.89 -10.77
C LEU A 67 13.24 -24.07 -11.73
N VAL A 68 13.19 -25.20 -12.44
CA VAL A 68 12.15 -25.44 -13.45
C VAL A 68 10.78 -25.66 -12.80
N ALA A 69 10.70 -26.46 -11.75
CA ALA A 69 9.45 -26.73 -11.03
C ALA A 69 8.90 -25.46 -10.37
N GLY A 70 9.77 -24.64 -9.75
CA GLY A 70 9.41 -23.35 -9.18
C GLY A 70 8.88 -22.38 -10.24
N ALA A 71 9.53 -22.27 -11.40
CA ALA A 71 9.05 -21.44 -12.50
C ALA A 71 7.68 -21.91 -13.03
N ALA A 72 7.52 -23.21 -13.26
CA ALA A 72 6.26 -23.77 -13.74
C ALA A 72 5.13 -23.55 -12.73
N GLY A 73 5.37 -23.79 -11.44
CA GLY A 73 4.42 -23.55 -10.37
C GLY A 73 4.05 -22.07 -10.23
N LEU A 74 5.03 -21.16 -10.34
CA LEU A 74 4.80 -19.72 -10.26
C LEU A 74 3.98 -19.20 -11.45
N VAL A 75 4.28 -19.66 -12.67
CA VAL A 75 3.49 -19.33 -13.87
C VAL A 75 2.06 -19.86 -13.76
N ALA A 76 1.90 -21.13 -13.35
CA ALA A 76 0.58 -21.71 -13.15
C ALA A 76 -0.23 -20.94 -12.10
N ALA A 77 0.38 -20.62 -10.95
CA ALA A 77 -0.26 -19.80 -9.92
C ALA A 77 -0.68 -18.44 -10.47
N ARG A 78 0.21 -17.74 -11.19
CA ARG A 78 -0.11 -16.41 -11.73
C ARG A 78 -1.28 -16.43 -12.72
N LEU A 79 -1.37 -17.45 -13.57
CA LEU A 79 -2.47 -17.63 -14.52
C LEU A 79 -3.79 -18.00 -13.82
N LEU A 80 -3.73 -18.86 -12.82
CA LEU A 80 -4.90 -19.24 -12.01
C LEU A 80 -5.45 -18.05 -11.20
N LEU A 81 -4.56 -17.18 -10.67
CA LEU A 81 -4.96 -15.93 -10.04
C LEU A 81 -5.66 -14.98 -11.02
N GLN A 82 -5.18 -14.89 -12.25
CA GLN A 82 -5.85 -14.09 -13.30
C GLN A 82 -7.26 -14.62 -13.61
N ALA A 83 -7.46 -15.93 -13.50
CA ALA A 83 -8.76 -16.58 -13.64
C ALA A 83 -9.65 -16.50 -12.38
N GLY A 84 -9.18 -15.88 -11.29
CA GLY A 84 -9.93 -15.77 -10.04
C GLY A 84 -10.06 -17.09 -9.25
N VAL A 85 -9.20 -18.08 -9.53
CA VAL A 85 -9.30 -19.41 -8.91
C VAL A 85 -8.66 -19.39 -7.51
N SER A 86 -9.45 -19.72 -6.48
CA SER A 86 -9.00 -20.01 -5.10
C SER A 86 -7.89 -19.08 -4.61
N GLN A 87 -8.13 -17.77 -4.68
CA GLN A 87 -7.16 -16.68 -4.53
C GLN A 87 -6.16 -16.89 -3.38
N LEU A 88 -6.65 -17.16 -2.16
CA LEU A 88 -5.81 -17.37 -0.98
C LEU A 88 -4.81 -18.52 -1.17
N TYR A 89 -5.30 -19.72 -1.51
CA TYR A 89 -4.45 -20.90 -1.64
C TYR A 89 -3.53 -20.83 -2.85
N VAL A 90 -4.00 -20.32 -3.98
CA VAL A 90 -3.20 -20.21 -5.21
C VAL A 90 -2.09 -19.17 -5.03
N SER A 91 -2.37 -18.01 -4.43
CA SER A 91 -1.34 -17.01 -4.17
C SER A 91 -0.30 -17.52 -3.18
N SER A 92 -0.74 -18.25 -2.15
CA SER A 92 0.14 -18.87 -1.14
C SER A 92 1.06 -19.93 -1.75
N ALA A 93 0.51 -20.84 -2.56
CA ALA A 93 1.30 -21.81 -3.32
C ALA A 93 2.24 -21.13 -4.34
N GLY A 94 1.80 -20.03 -4.95
CA GLY A 94 2.62 -19.22 -5.85
C GLY A 94 3.82 -18.57 -5.15
N VAL A 95 3.66 -18.07 -3.92
CA VAL A 95 4.79 -17.56 -3.11
C VAL A 95 5.80 -18.68 -2.85
N THR A 96 5.35 -19.86 -2.43
CA THR A 96 6.24 -21.01 -2.26
C THR A 96 6.96 -21.36 -3.57
N ALA A 97 6.24 -21.44 -4.68
CA ALA A 97 6.81 -21.76 -5.99
C ALA A 97 7.85 -20.72 -6.44
N GLY A 98 7.60 -19.43 -6.21
CA GLY A 98 8.54 -18.36 -6.51
C GLY A 98 9.79 -18.40 -5.62
N LEU A 99 9.67 -18.72 -4.34
CA LEU A 99 10.83 -18.93 -3.46
C LEU A 99 11.66 -20.16 -3.87
N ILE A 100 11.01 -21.22 -4.36
CA ILE A 100 11.69 -22.40 -4.93
C ILE A 100 12.40 -22.05 -6.25
N LEU A 101 11.78 -21.24 -7.12
CA LEU A 101 12.41 -20.70 -8.32
C LEU A 101 13.67 -19.91 -7.95
N LEU A 102 13.56 -18.99 -7.00
CA LEU A 102 14.68 -18.18 -6.56
C LEU A 102 15.77 -19.02 -5.88
N TYR A 103 15.41 -20.09 -5.16
CA TYR A 103 16.39 -21.06 -4.63
C TYR A 103 17.18 -21.71 -5.77
N GLY A 104 16.49 -22.14 -6.84
CA GLY A 104 17.12 -22.63 -8.06
C GLY A 104 18.06 -21.60 -8.67
N CYS A 105 17.63 -20.33 -8.77
CA CYS A 105 18.47 -19.22 -9.21
C CYS A 105 19.69 -19.03 -8.32
N ALA A 106 19.54 -19.11 -7.00
CA ALA A 106 20.62 -18.92 -6.03
C ALA A 106 21.79 -19.89 -6.21
N CYS A 107 21.49 -21.08 -6.71
CA CYS A 107 22.45 -22.14 -6.97
C CYS A 107 22.97 -22.18 -8.41
N THR A 108 22.27 -21.58 -9.37
CA THR A 108 22.56 -21.77 -10.81
C THR A 108 22.91 -20.47 -11.55
N VAL A 109 22.48 -19.32 -11.06
CA VAL A 109 22.73 -18.03 -11.69
C VAL A 109 24.18 -17.59 -11.41
N PRO A 110 24.97 -17.26 -12.45
CA PRO A 110 26.34 -16.81 -12.28
C PRO A 110 26.37 -15.49 -11.51
N ARG A 111 27.36 -15.34 -10.63
CA ARG A 111 27.47 -14.22 -9.69
C ARG A 111 27.25 -12.83 -10.28
N ARG A 112 27.70 -12.59 -11.51
CA ARG A 112 27.60 -11.28 -12.18
C ARG A 112 26.18 -10.89 -12.57
N ALA A 113 25.29 -11.87 -12.74
CA ALA A 113 23.89 -11.62 -13.05
C ALA A 113 23.04 -11.35 -11.80
N VAL A 114 23.52 -11.71 -10.60
CA VAL A 114 22.69 -11.69 -9.38
C VAL A 114 22.28 -10.28 -8.93
N PRO A 115 23.20 -9.32 -8.73
CA PRO A 115 22.79 -7.96 -8.33
C PRO A 115 21.83 -7.31 -9.34
N VAL A 116 22.07 -7.58 -10.62
CA VAL A 116 21.30 -7.05 -11.75
C VAL A 116 19.92 -7.66 -11.81
N GLY A 117 19.81 -8.98 -11.65
CA GLY A 117 18.52 -9.66 -11.66
C GLY A 117 17.67 -9.25 -10.45
N ILE A 118 18.28 -9.12 -9.26
CA ILE A 118 17.56 -8.70 -8.04
C ILE A 118 17.04 -7.26 -8.17
N MET A 119 17.93 -6.28 -8.36
CA MET A 119 17.47 -4.89 -8.43
C MET A 119 16.69 -4.58 -9.70
N GLY A 120 17.04 -5.20 -10.83
CA GLY A 120 16.27 -5.07 -12.06
C GLY A 120 14.86 -5.63 -11.92
N GLY A 121 14.68 -6.75 -11.21
CA GLY A 121 13.36 -7.31 -10.93
C GLY A 121 12.52 -6.44 -10.00
N ILE A 122 13.10 -5.94 -8.91
CA ILE A 122 12.44 -4.99 -7.98
C ILE A 122 12.06 -3.71 -8.73
N ALA A 123 13.00 -3.12 -9.46
CA ALA A 123 12.78 -1.90 -10.22
C ALA A 123 11.69 -2.07 -11.29
N LEU A 124 11.73 -3.16 -12.04
CA LEU A 124 10.73 -3.45 -13.06
C LEU A 124 9.34 -3.67 -12.44
N SER A 125 9.26 -4.40 -11.33
CA SER A 125 7.98 -4.62 -10.63
C SER A 125 7.39 -3.32 -10.07
N SER A 126 8.22 -2.48 -9.42
CA SER A 126 7.79 -1.16 -8.94
C SER A 126 7.34 -0.27 -10.10
N LEU A 127 8.08 -0.25 -11.22
CA LEU A 127 7.73 0.56 -12.38
C LEU A 127 6.42 0.10 -13.04
N VAL A 128 6.22 -1.21 -13.20
CA VAL A 128 4.97 -1.78 -13.73
C VAL A 128 3.80 -1.42 -12.82
N HIS A 129 3.96 -1.55 -11.51
CA HIS A 129 2.92 -1.19 -10.54
C HIS A 129 2.51 0.29 -10.64
N LEU A 130 3.49 1.19 -10.78
CA LEU A 130 3.23 2.61 -11.00
C LEU A 130 2.53 2.88 -12.33
N LEU A 131 2.97 2.23 -13.42
CA LEU A 131 2.36 2.38 -14.75
C LEU A 131 0.91 1.86 -14.79
N LEU A 132 0.56 0.94 -13.89
CA LEU A 132 -0.78 0.41 -13.70
C LEU A 132 -1.55 1.16 -12.60
N ASP A 133 -1.06 2.34 -12.21
CA ASP A 133 -1.74 3.22 -11.26
C ASP A 133 -1.99 2.55 -9.90
N GLY A 134 -0.99 1.78 -9.44
CA GLY A 134 -1.02 1.06 -8.17
C GLY A 134 -1.92 -0.17 -8.14
N VAL A 135 -2.63 -0.49 -9.22
CA VAL A 135 -3.52 -1.66 -9.29
C VAL A 135 -2.95 -2.69 -10.24
N ASP A 136 -2.33 -3.75 -9.70
CA ASP A 136 -1.71 -4.78 -10.52
C ASP A 136 -2.69 -5.52 -11.44
N LEU A 137 -2.14 -6.12 -12.50
CA LEU A 137 -2.89 -6.88 -13.51
C LEU A 137 -3.78 -8.00 -12.91
N ALA A 138 -3.40 -8.57 -11.77
CA ALA A 138 -4.18 -9.62 -11.10
C ALA A 138 -5.55 -9.14 -10.60
N TRP A 139 -5.67 -7.84 -10.34
CA TRP A 139 -6.90 -7.19 -9.90
C TRP A 139 -7.73 -6.63 -11.05
N GLN A 140 -7.19 -6.60 -12.27
CA GLN A 140 -7.85 -6.05 -13.45
C GLN A 140 -8.49 -7.14 -14.31
N GLU A 141 -9.69 -6.88 -14.79
CA GLU A 141 -10.46 -7.77 -15.67
C GLU A 141 -10.34 -7.35 -17.14
N GLY A 142 -10.62 -8.28 -18.06
CA GLY A 142 -10.67 -8.00 -19.50
C GLY A 142 -9.46 -8.49 -20.31
N PRO A 143 -9.51 -8.33 -21.65
CA PRO A 143 -8.57 -8.98 -22.56
C PRO A 143 -7.14 -8.40 -22.48
N LEU A 144 -6.99 -7.11 -22.19
CA LEU A 144 -5.68 -6.46 -22.11
C LEU A 144 -4.87 -6.92 -20.88
N PRO A 145 -5.41 -6.92 -19.64
CA PRO A 145 -4.72 -7.52 -18.49
C PRO A 145 -4.35 -8.99 -18.69
N TRP A 146 -5.23 -9.77 -19.32
CA TRP A 146 -4.96 -11.16 -19.68
C TRP A 146 -3.79 -11.29 -20.67
N ALA A 147 -3.80 -10.51 -21.76
CA ALA A 147 -2.71 -10.52 -22.74
C ALA A 147 -1.36 -10.12 -22.13
N ALA A 148 -1.35 -9.09 -21.27
CA ALA A 148 -0.15 -8.66 -20.56
C ALA A 148 0.37 -9.74 -19.59
N THR A 149 -0.53 -10.40 -18.85
CA THR A 149 -0.19 -11.51 -17.94
C THR A 149 0.39 -12.70 -18.71
N LEU A 150 -0.24 -13.10 -19.82
CA LEU A 150 0.25 -14.17 -20.70
C LEU A 150 1.62 -13.82 -21.27
N ALA A 151 1.83 -12.58 -21.71
CA ALA A 151 3.11 -12.12 -22.23
C ALA A 151 4.21 -12.17 -21.15
N LEU A 152 3.92 -11.75 -19.92
CA LEU A 152 4.85 -11.81 -18.79
C LEU A 152 5.22 -13.26 -18.44
N CYS A 153 4.23 -14.16 -18.34
CA CYS A 153 4.46 -15.59 -18.10
C CYS A 153 5.26 -16.25 -19.23
N LEU A 154 4.94 -15.93 -20.49
CA LEU A 154 5.66 -16.43 -21.65
C LEU A 154 7.11 -15.91 -21.66
N ALA A 155 7.33 -14.64 -21.34
CA ALA A 155 8.67 -14.06 -21.25
C ALA A 155 9.53 -14.77 -20.20
N LEU A 156 8.97 -15.06 -19.02
CA LEU A 156 9.66 -15.83 -17.98
C LEU A 156 10.01 -17.24 -18.48
N PHE A 157 9.06 -17.92 -19.13
CA PHE A 157 9.26 -19.25 -19.69
C PHE A 157 10.35 -19.26 -20.78
N LEU A 158 10.31 -18.33 -21.72
CA LEU A 158 11.33 -18.19 -22.78
C LEU A 158 12.70 -17.84 -22.20
N ALA A 159 12.76 -16.99 -21.18
CA ALA A 159 14.00 -16.67 -20.47
C ALA A 159 14.59 -17.89 -19.77
N LEU A 160 13.75 -18.76 -19.18
CA LEU A 160 14.18 -20.02 -18.58
C LEU A 160 14.75 -20.99 -19.63
N LEU A 161 14.13 -21.11 -20.80
CA LEU A 161 14.61 -21.98 -21.89
C LEU A 161 15.91 -21.48 -22.52
N SER A 162 16.04 -20.14 -22.62
CA SER A 162 17.17 -19.48 -23.27
C SER A 162 18.34 -19.25 -22.32
N ALA A 163 18.15 -19.42 -21.01
CA ALA A 163 19.23 -19.30 -20.04
C ALA A 163 20.31 -20.36 -20.33
N PRO A 164 21.57 -19.94 -20.57
CA PRO A 164 22.66 -20.87 -20.83
C PRO A 164 22.73 -21.93 -19.73
N ARG A 165 22.93 -23.20 -20.10
CA ARG A 165 23.15 -24.25 -19.11
C ARG A 165 24.46 -23.96 -18.39
N ALA A 166 24.37 -23.63 -17.10
CA ALA A 166 25.46 -23.45 -16.14
C ALA A 166 26.81 -23.12 -16.78
N GLU A 167 27.12 -21.82 -16.94
CA GLU A 167 28.52 -21.44 -17.15
C GLU A 167 29.34 -21.84 -15.91
N GLU A 168 30.59 -22.26 -16.11
CA GLU A 168 31.61 -22.42 -15.05
C GLU A 168 31.89 -21.06 -14.39
N GLY A 169 30.95 -20.59 -13.58
CA GLY A 169 31.00 -19.30 -12.90
C GLY A 169 30.88 -19.52 -11.40
N ALA A 170 31.79 -18.90 -10.65
CA ALA A 170 31.70 -18.93 -9.20
C ALA A 170 30.34 -18.37 -8.74
N PRO A 171 29.64 -19.04 -7.79
CA PRO A 171 28.34 -18.59 -7.34
C PRO A 171 28.46 -17.28 -6.56
N ALA A 172 27.37 -16.51 -6.51
CA ALA A 172 27.35 -15.29 -5.71
C ALA A 172 27.57 -15.59 -4.21
N PRO A 173 28.11 -14.61 -3.46
CA PRO A 173 28.18 -14.70 -2.00
C PRO A 173 26.80 -14.97 -1.37
N ALA A 174 26.72 -15.72 -0.28
CA ALA A 174 25.44 -16.03 0.35
C ALA A 174 24.69 -14.77 0.87
N ARG A 175 25.43 -13.74 1.27
CA ARG A 175 24.87 -12.50 1.82
C ARG A 175 23.99 -11.72 0.84
N ILE A 176 24.28 -11.69 -0.46
CA ILE A 176 23.40 -10.99 -1.42
C ILE A 176 22.05 -11.69 -1.55
N TRP A 177 22.05 -13.03 -1.45
CA TRP A 177 20.84 -13.83 -1.46
C TRP A 177 20.04 -13.68 -0.17
N PHE A 178 20.71 -13.65 1.00
CA PHE A 178 20.04 -13.31 2.26
C PHE A 178 19.40 -11.92 2.24
N LEU A 179 20.09 -10.94 1.66
CA LEU A 179 19.58 -9.57 1.55
C LEU A 179 18.42 -9.41 0.55
N PHE A 180 18.08 -10.42 -0.25
CA PHE A 180 16.91 -10.36 -1.12
C PHE A 180 15.65 -9.96 -0.33
N GLY A 181 15.27 -10.72 0.70
CA GLY A 181 14.04 -10.47 1.47
C GLY A 181 14.03 -9.13 2.23
N PRO A 182 15.05 -8.79 3.02
CA PRO A 182 15.17 -7.46 3.66
C PRO A 182 15.08 -6.29 2.66
N THR A 183 15.73 -6.41 1.50
CA THR A 183 15.68 -5.39 0.45
C THR A 183 14.27 -5.30 -0.15
N LEU A 184 13.60 -6.45 -0.31
CA LEU A 184 12.24 -6.56 -0.80
C LEU A 184 11.26 -5.74 0.05
N LEU A 185 11.37 -5.85 1.38
CA LEU A 185 10.54 -5.13 2.33
C LEU A 185 10.77 -3.62 2.21
N LEU A 186 12.02 -3.18 2.32
CA LEU A 186 12.36 -1.75 2.28
C LEU A 186 12.01 -1.11 0.93
N ALA A 187 12.31 -1.79 -0.18
CA ALA A 187 11.98 -1.28 -1.51
C ALA A 187 10.48 -1.28 -1.77
N GLY A 188 9.75 -2.30 -1.29
CA GLY A 188 8.29 -2.39 -1.38
C GLY A 188 7.63 -1.21 -0.67
N MET A 189 7.91 -1.03 0.63
CA MET A 189 7.39 0.08 1.42
C MET A 189 7.75 1.44 0.81
N ALA A 190 9.01 1.61 0.39
CA ALA A 190 9.45 2.88 -0.21
C ALA A 190 8.78 3.20 -1.55
N ALA A 191 8.43 2.17 -2.34
CA ALA A 191 7.78 2.34 -3.63
C ALA A 191 6.27 2.59 -3.53
N THR A 192 5.62 2.11 -2.48
CA THR A 192 4.15 2.23 -2.30
C THR A 192 3.75 3.40 -1.40
N SER A 193 4.61 3.79 -0.45
CA SER A 193 4.33 4.84 0.54
C SER A 193 4.97 6.20 0.21
N TRP A 194 5.03 6.57 -1.09
CA TRP A 194 5.56 7.87 -1.52
C TRP A 194 4.66 9.05 -1.07
N ALA A 195 5.19 10.27 -1.10
CA ALA A 195 4.51 11.46 -0.59
C ALA A 195 3.22 11.74 -1.36
N LYS A 196 2.07 11.58 -0.69
CA LYS A 196 0.75 11.79 -1.26
C LYS A 196 0.11 13.05 -0.70
N PRO A 197 -0.75 13.74 -1.46
CA PRO A 197 -1.33 15.01 -1.04
C PRO A 197 -2.37 14.74 0.03
N GLU A 198 -2.49 15.64 0.99
CA GLU A 198 -3.60 15.61 1.94
C GLU A 198 -4.88 16.20 1.32
N GLN A 199 -4.77 17.01 0.26
CA GLN A 199 -5.90 17.74 -0.34
C GLN A 199 -5.87 17.74 -1.87
N GLY A 200 -7.01 17.39 -2.47
CA GLY A 200 -7.26 17.28 -3.90
C GLY A 200 -6.61 16.04 -4.53
N PRO A 201 -7.19 15.48 -5.61
CA PRO A 201 -6.45 14.55 -6.45
C PRO A 201 -5.16 15.24 -6.86
N GLU A 202 -4.05 14.51 -6.82
CA GLU A 202 -2.81 15.14 -7.27
C GLU A 202 -2.99 15.53 -8.74
N PRO A 203 -2.59 16.77 -9.11
CA PRO A 203 -2.42 17.07 -10.51
C PRO A 203 -1.50 16.01 -11.12
N LEU A 204 -1.88 15.45 -12.27
CA LEU A 204 -1.07 14.40 -12.91
C LEU A 204 0.38 14.84 -13.14
N GLY A 205 0.66 16.14 -13.24
CA GLY A 205 2.03 16.64 -13.31
C GLY A 205 2.85 16.49 -12.03
N THR A 206 2.23 16.62 -10.85
CA THR A 206 2.88 16.35 -9.55
C THR A 206 3.07 14.85 -9.36
N LEU A 207 2.06 14.05 -9.70
CA LEU A 207 2.17 12.58 -9.72
C LEU A 207 3.32 12.13 -10.59
N ALA A 208 3.37 12.65 -11.82
CA ALA A 208 4.39 12.25 -12.77
C ALA A 208 5.80 12.75 -12.39
N LEU A 209 5.92 13.87 -11.65
CA LEU A 209 7.19 14.26 -11.02
C LEU A 209 7.61 13.25 -9.94
N SER A 210 6.71 12.88 -9.03
CA SER A 210 6.93 11.89 -7.98
C SER A 210 7.28 10.51 -8.55
N TRP A 211 6.55 10.05 -9.56
CA TRP A 211 6.82 8.81 -10.29
C TRP A 211 8.14 8.89 -11.05
N GLY A 212 8.46 10.03 -11.64
CA GLY A 212 9.73 10.26 -12.32
C GLY A 212 10.93 10.21 -11.37
N LEU A 213 10.80 10.81 -10.19
CA LEU A 213 11.80 10.72 -9.12
C LEU A 213 11.99 9.28 -8.66
N LEU A 214 10.91 8.55 -8.43
CA LEU A 214 10.97 7.13 -8.07
C LEU A 214 11.60 6.28 -9.19
N ALA A 215 11.24 6.53 -10.45
CA ALA A 215 11.87 5.86 -11.59
C ALA A 215 13.38 6.17 -11.67
N LEU A 216 13.77 7.42 -11.42
CA LEU A 216 15.18 7.84 -11.38
C LEU A 216 15.94 7.13 -10.25
N THR A 217 15.36 7.00 -9.05
CA THR A 217 16.01 6.30 -7.93
C THR A 217 16.10 4.80 -8.18
N LEU A 218 15.09 4.18 -8.78
CA LEU A 218 15.14 2.77 -9.22
C LEU A 218 16.23 2.54 -10.28
N VAL A 219 16.37 3.45 -11.25
CA VAL A 219 17.44 3.40 -12.26
C VAL A 219 18.81 3.60 -11.61
N ALA A 220 18.95 4.58 -10.72
CA ALA A 220 20.19 4.85 -10.01
C ALA A 220 20.61 3.66 -9.12
N ALA A 221 19.66 3.06 -8.41
CA ALA A 221 19.89 1.87 -7.59
C ALA A 221 20.31 0.67 -8.45
N THR A 222 19.66 0.46 -9.60
CA THR A 222 20.04 -0.58 -10.55
C THR A 222 21.45 -0.34 -11.10
N ALA A 223 21.79 0.89 -11.46
CA ALA A 223 23.12 1.28 -11.91
C ALA A 223 24.19 1.10 -10.81
N ALA A 224 23.85 1.39 -9.55
CA ALA A 224 24.72 1.16 -8.41
C ALA A 224 24.96 -0.34 -8.19
N ALA A 225 23.92 -1.17 -8.28
CA ALA A 225 23.99 -2.63 -8.18
C ALA A 225 24.82 -3.26 -9.31
N LEU A 226 24.82 -2.65 -10.50
CA LEU A 226 25.64 -3.01 -11.65
C LEU A 226 27.11 -2.59 -11.50
N GLY A 227 27.38 -1.55 -10.70
CA GLY A 227 28.71 -1.01 -10.50
C GLY A 227 29.59 -1.93 -9.66
N PRO A 228 30.93 -1.79 -9.74
CA PRO A 228 31.80 -2.41 -8.76
C PRO A 228 31.50 -1.83 -7.38
N ALA A 229 31.59 -2.69 -6.37
CA ALA A 229 31.65 -2.28 -4.97
C ALA A 229 32.63 -1.13 -4.77
N THR A 230 32.24 -0.14 -3.97
CA THR A 230 33.14 0.94 -3.58
C THR A 230 34.00 0.56 -2.38
N ALA A 231 34.85 1.48 -1.92
CA ALA A 231 35.66 1.31 -0.73
C ALA A 231 34.76 1.05 0.49
N PRO A 232 35.12 0.12 1.40
CA PRO A 232 34.26 -0.24 2.54
C PRO A 232 33.80 0.94 3.41
N LEU A 233 34.62 1.98 3.56
CA LEU A 233 34.26 3.21 4.28
C LEU A 233 33.17 4.04 3.56
N ILE A 234 33.18 4.06 2.23
CA ILE A 234 32.12 4.71 1.44
C ILE A 234 30.82 3.92 1.59
N GLU A 235 30.88 2.59 1.50
CA GLU A 235 29.71 1.73 1.71
C GLU A 235 29.15 1.86 3.14
N LEU A 236 30.01 2.03 4.15
CA LEU A 236 29.57 2.33 5.52
C LEU A 236 28.79 3.65 5.57
N GLY A 237 29.30 4.71 4.93
CA GLY A 237 28.59 5.98 4.82
C GLY A 237 27.23 5.86 4.11
N LEU A 238 27.16 5.09 3.02
CA LEU A 238 25.91 4.81 2.29
C LEU A 238 24.93 3.96 3.12
N GLY A 239 25.42 3.03 3.93
CA GLY A 239 24.62 2.26 4.88
C GLY A 239 24.05 3.12 6.00
N ILE A 240 24.84 4.04 6.56
CA ILE A 240 24.37 5.04 7.53
C ILE A 240 23.32 5.95 6.89
N ALA A 241 23.53 6.37 5.65
CA ALA A 241 22.57 7.19 4.91
C ALA A 241 21.24 6.45 4.69
N LEU A 242 21.28 5.15 4.36
CA LEU A 242 20.08 4.30 4.26
C LEU A 242 19.29 4.28 5.58
N ILE A 243 19.97 4.13 6.72
CA ILE A 243 19.33 4.13 8.03
C ILE A 243 18.69 5.50 8.31
N ALA A 244 19.46 6.58 8.10
CA ALA A 244 19.00 7.95 8.35
C ALA A 244 17.77 8.31 7.50
N ILE A 245 17.77 7.97 6.20
CA ILE A 245 16.63 8.26 5.33
C ILE A 245 15.41 7.40 5.68
N THR A 246 15.62 6.17 6.15
CA THR A 246 14.53 5.30 6.63
C THR A 246 13.87 5.91 7.86
N VAL A 247 14.64 6.45 8.81
CA VAL A 247 14.11 7.18 9.98
C VAL A 247 13.32 8.41 9.53
N VAL A 248 13.90 9.23 8.65
CA VAL A 248 13.24 10.45 8.15
C VAL A 248 11.93 10.13 7.45
N SER A 249 11.87 9.06 6.65
CA SER A 249 10.67 8.69 5.88
C SER A 249 9.46 8.29 6.75
N HIS A 250 9.68 8.03 8.04
CA HIS A 250 8.61 7.72 9.00
C HIS A 250 8.30 8.89 9.93
N LEU A 251 8.90 10.07 9.70
CA LEU A 251 8.49 11.29 10.37
C LEU A 251 7.23 11.86 9.70
N PRO A 252 6.30 12.45 10.47
CA PRO A 252 5.13 13.11 9.91
C PRO A 252 5.51 14.16 8.85
N GLY A 253 4.87 14.09 7.67
CA GLY A 253 5.11 15.03 6.57
C GLY A 253 6.41 14.83 5.77
N ALA A 254 7.19 13.77 6.02
CA ALA A 254 8.42 13.52 5.28
C ALA A 254 8.16 12.88 3.91
N GLY A 255 8.64 13.53 2.84
CA GLY A 255 8.33 13.16 1.46
C GLY A 255 9.47 12.48 0.67
N VAL A 256 10.33 11.68 1.30
CA VAL A 256 11.55 11.17 0.64
C VAL A 256 11.79 9.64 0.66
N PRO A 257 10.76 8.78 0.67
CA PRO A 257 10.95 7.32 0.77
C PRO A 257 11.71 6.74 -0.43
N GLY A 258 11.58 7.35 -1.61
CA GLY A 258 12.27 6.92 -2.83
C GLY A 258 13.80 7.00 -2.77
N LEU A 259 14.39 7.81 -1.88
CA LEU A 259 15.86 7.86 -1.71
C LEU A 259 16.42 6.61 -1.02
N SER A 260 15.63 5.96 -0.16
CA SER A 260 16.00 4.68 0.46
C SER A 260 16.36 3.63 -0.58
N ILE A 261 15.61 3.58 -1.68
CA ILE A 261 15.84 2.68 -2.82
C ILE A 261 17.22 2.91 -3.45
N GLY A 262 17.64 4.17 -3.59
CA GLY A 262 18.95 4.54 -4.14
C GLY A 262 20.11 3.90 -3.39
N PHE A 263 20.05 3.85 -2.07
CA PHE A 263 21.09 3.26 -1.23
C PHE A 263 21.08 1.72 -1.26
N LEU A 264 19.91 1.09 -1.40
CA LEU A 264 19.78 -0.38 -1.48
C LEU A 264 20.59 -0.99 -2.63
N GLY A 265 20.65 -0.30 -3.78
CA GLY A 265 21.47 -0.73 -4.92
C GLY A 265 22.96 -0.84 -4.58
N SER A 266 23.49 0.11 -3.80
CA SER A 266 24.88 0.09 -3.34
C SER A 266 25.11 -1.02 -2.31
N MET A 267 24.17 -1.23 -1.38
CA MET A 267 24.24 -2.32 -0.41
C MET A 267 24.27 -3.70 -1.08
N LEU A 268 23.49 -3.90 -2.15
CA LEU A 268 23.54 -5.13 -2.92
C LEU A 268 24.85 -5.29 -3.72
N ALA A 269 25.42 -4.21 -4.25
CA ALA A 269 26.75 -4.26 -4.89
C ALA A 269 27.84 -4.67 -3.88
N ALA A 270 27.81 -4.11 -2.67
CA ALA A 270 28.71 -4.48 -1.58
C ALA A 270 28.50 -5.95 -1.17
N ALA A 271 27.25 -6.36 -0.97
CA ALA A 271 26.91 -7.75 -0.65
C ALA A 271 27.33 -8.73 -1.76
N GLY A 272 27.30 -8.31 -3.03
CA GLY A 272 27.76 -9.08 -4.17
C GLY A 272 29.28 -9.25 -4.28
N SER A 273 30.08 -8.57 -3.46
CA SER A 273 31.54 -8.41 -3.62
C SER A 273 32.38 -9.12 -2.55
N GLY A 274 33.44 -9.87 -2.91
CA GLY A 274 34.17 -10.77 -1.99
C GLY A 274 34.29 -12.22 -2.50
N PRO A 275 34.59 -13.23 -1.67
CA PRO A 275 34.73 -14.61 -2.14
C PRO A 275 33.39 -15.24 -2.55
N ALA A 276 33.45 -16.29 -3.37
CA ALA A 276 32.28 -17.08 -3.74
C ALA A 276 31.58 -17.65 -2.49
N GLY A 277 30.25 -17.71 -2.52
CA GLY A 277 29.48 -18.18 -1.38
C GLY A 277 29.46 -19.71 -1.24
N ARG A 278 29.07 -20.16 -0.06
CA ARG A 278 28.45 -21.47 0.17
C ARG A 278 27.07 -21.23 0.77
N ARG A 279 26.12 -22.16 0.58
CA ARG A 279 24.77 -22.09 1.17
C ARG A 279 23.92 -20.89 0.68
N GLN A 280 24.04 -20.51 -0.59
CA GLN A 280 23.25 -19.43 -1.22
C GLN A 280 21.75 -19.68 -1.12
N GLY A 281 21.31 -20.91 -1.43
CA GLY A 281 19.91 -21.32 -1.35
C GLY A 281 19.32 -21.15 0.06
N PRO A 282 19.89 -21.78 1.11
CA PRO A 282 19.47 -21.54 2.49
C PRO A 282 19.48 -20.06 2.90
N ALA A 283 20.49 -19.29 2.45
CA ALA A 283 20.59 -17.87 2.77
C ALA A 283 19.43 -17.07 2.15
N LEU A 284 19.07 -17.33 0.90
CA LEU A 284 17.88 -16.75 0.25
C LEU A 284 16.62 -17.03 1.06
N LEU A 285 16.37 -18.30 1.40
CA LEU A 285 15.16 -18.71 2.10
C LEU A 285 15.09 -18.09 3.50
N GLY A 286 16.22 -18.03 4.21
CA GLY A 286 16.33 -17.29 5.48
C GLY A 286 16.04 -15.80 5.32
N GLY A 287 16.51 -15.17 4.23
CA GLY A 287 16.14 -13.80 3.88
C GLY A 287 14.64 -13.62 3.66
N GLY A 288 13.99 -14.58 3.00
CA GLY A 288 12.53 -14.63 2.83
C GLY A 288 11.78 -14.70 4.15
N LEU A 289 12.29 -15.45 5.14
CA LEU A 289 11.71 -15.44 6.49
C LEU A 289 11.88 -14.09 7.19
N VAL A 290 13.01 -13.40 6.99
CA VAL A 290 13.18 -12.02 7.51
C VAL A 290 12.20 -11.04 6.87
N PHE A 291 11.92 -11.18 5.57
CA PHE A 291 10.85 -10.41 4.91
C PHE A 291 9.50 -10.67 5.59
N LEU A 292 9.11 -11.94 5.75
CA LEU A 292 7.84 -12.30 6.37
C LEU A 292 7.72 -11.75 7.80
N VAL A 293 8.73 -11.98 8.64
CA VAL A 293 8.77 -11.48 10.01
C VAL A 293 8.73 -9.96 10.04
N GLY A 294 9.45 -9.28 9.13
CA GLY A 294 9.44 -7.83 9.03
C GLY A 294 8.07 -7.26 8.64
N VAL A 295 7.36 -7.87 7.68
CA VAL A 295 5.99 -7.50 7.33
C VAL A 295 5.07 -7.64 8.54
N PHE A 296 5.04 -8.83 9.16
CA PHE A 296 4.15 -9.06 10.31
C PHE A 296 4.53 -8.20 11.52
N ALA A 297 5.81 -8.00 11.82
CA ALA A 297 6.24 -7.15 12.92
C ALA A 297 5.85 -5.68 12.71
N TYR A 298 5.92 -5.18 11.47
CA TYR A 298 5.54 -3.79 11.16
C TYR A 298 4.03 -3.59 11.28
N TYR A 299 3.24 -4.49 10.70
CA TYR A 299 1.79 -4.34 10.62
C TYR A 299 1.03 -4.84 11.86
N ALA A 300 1.61 -5.76 12.64
CA ALA A 300 1.02 -6.19 13.90
C ALA A 300 0.85 -5.04 14.90
N ALA A 301 1.59 -3.94 14.77
CA ALA A 301 1.42 -2.76 15.60
C ALA A 301 0.07 -2.05 15.42
N TYR A 302 -0.64 -2.36 14.34
CA TYR A 302 -2.00 -1.86 14.12
C TYR A 302 -3.04 -2.76 14.79
N ASP A 303 -2.73 -4.03 15.11
CA ASP A 303 -3.63 -4.94 15.82
C ASP A 303 -3.25 -5.17 17.29
N LEU A 304 -2.00 -4.88 17.66
CA LEU A 304 -1.41 -5.11 18.97
C LEU A 304 -0.62 -3.89 19.43
N ASP A 305 -0.73 -3.56 20.72
CA ASP A 305 0.17 -2.57 21.32
C ASP A 305 1.54 -3.22 21.58
N LEU A 306 2.49 -2.95 20.69
CA LEU A 306 3.87 -3.47 20.80
C LEU A 306 4.71 -2.69 21.83
N GLY A 307 4.20 -1.60 22.40
CA GLY A 307 4.93 -0.71 23.32
C GLY A 307 6.06 0.10 22.67
N VAL A 308 6.25 -0.03 21.36
CA VAL A 308 7.21 0.74 20.55
C VAL A 308 6.59 1.11 19.20
N PRO A 309 6.98 2.25 18.59
CA PRO A 309 6.52 2.60 17.25
C PRO A 309 6.94 1.54 16.23
N ASN A 310 6.03 1.19 15.31
CA ASN A 310 6.32 0.23 14.25
C ASN A 310 7.45 0.68 13.30
N SER A 311 7.73 1.98 13.21
CA SER A 311 8.87 2.54 12.46
C SER A 311 10.23 1.96 12.89
N VAL A 312 10.34 1.38 14.10
CA VAL A 312 11.53 0.65 14.54
C VAL A 312 11.82 -0.55 13.62
N VAL A 313 10.81 -1.19 13.05
CA VAL A 313 10.97 -2.38 12.21
C VAL A 313 11.73 -2.07 10.91
N PRO A 314 11.29 -1.15 10.02
CA PRO A 314 12.05 -0.80 8.82
C PRO A 314 13.43 -0.23 9.15
N VAL A 315 13.59 0.49 10.27
CA VAL A 315 14.91 0.95 10.74
C VAL A 315 15.81 -0.24 11.10
N ALA A 316 15.32 -1.21 11.86
CA ALA A 316 16.08 -2.42 12.20
C ALA A 316 16.46 -3.23 10.95
N ILE A 317 15.55 -3.33 9.98
CA ILE A 317 15.82 -3.99 8.69
C ILE A 317 16.88 -3.23 7.89
N SER A 318 16.86 -1.88 7.91
CA SER A 318 17.90 -1.07 7.25
C SER A 318 19.29 -1.24 7.88
N VAL A 319 19.35 -1.36 9.22
CA VAL A 319 20.58 -1.67 9.96
C VAL A 319 21.08 -3.07 9.60
N LEU A 320 20.19 -4.06 9.55
CA LEU A 320 20.53 -5.42 9.13
C LEU A 320 21.11 -5.45 7.71
N VAL A 321 20.49 -4.73 6.78
CA VAL A 321 20.95 -4.63 5.39
C VAL A 321 22.35 -4.03 5.32
N ALA A 322 22.57 -2.89 5.99
CA ALA A 322 23.87 -2.22 6.03
C ALA A 322 24.94 -3.11 6.69
N ALA A 323 24.62 -3.75 7.83
CA ALA A 323 25.56 -4.59 8.56
C ALA A 323 26.00 -5.81 7.74
N VAL A 324 25.04 -6.54 7.15
CA VAL A 324 25.32 -7.74 6.34
C VAL A 324 26.08 -7.41 5.06
N ALA A 325 25.82 -6.23 4.46
CA ALA A 325 26.52 -5.78 3.26
C ALA A 325 27.97 -5.34 3.54
N VAL A 326 28.21 -4.62 4.64
CA VAL A 326 29.44 -3.85 4.86
C VAL A 326 30.41 -4.49 5.86
N VAL A 327 29.93 -5.02 6.99
CA VAL A 327 30.79 -5.51 8.09
C VAL A 327 31.81 -6.57 7.63
N PRO A 328 31.44 -7.61 6.84
CA PRO A 328 32.42 -8.60 6.38
C PRO A 328 33.54 -8.00 5.51
N ARG A 329 33.30 -6.85 4.87
CA ARG A 329 34.28 -6.16 4.03
C ARG A 329 35.23 -5.29 4.84
N LEU A 330 34.74 -4.62 5.88
CA LEU A 330 35.58 -3.86 6.81
C LEU A 330 36.65 -4.73 7.48
N VAL A 331 36.34 -6.01 7.72
CA VAL A 331 37.27 -6.96 8.35
C VAL A 331 38.27 -7.56 7.35
N ARG A 332 37.89 -7.73 6.09
CA ARG A 332 38.66 -8.53 5.11
C ARG A 332 39.43 -7.70 4.08
N ASP A 333 38.91 -6.53 3.71
CA ASP A 333 39.50 -5.69 2.68
C ASP A 333 40.44 -4.68 3.38
N PRO A 334 41.73 -4.61 3.05
CA PRO A 334 42.61 -3.58 3.59
C PRO A 334 42.14 -2.17 3.17
N PRO A 335 42.43 -1.11 3.94
CA PRO A 335 42.13 0.26 3.54
C PRO A 335 42.95 0.60 2.29
N VAL A 336 42.32 0.66 1.12
CA VAL A 336 42.97 1.01 -0.16
C VAL A 336 42.51 2.39 -0.64
N GLN A 337 43.48 3.12 -1.20
CA GLN A 337 43.39 4.47 -1.76
C GLN A 337 42.20 4.67 -2.70
N LEU A 338 41.57 5.83 -2.56
CA LEU A 338 40.48 6.33 -3.38
C LEU A 338 40.92 6.47 -4.86
N SER A 339 40.82 5.40 -5.64
CA SER A 339 40.89 5.54 -7.10
C SER A 339 39.53 6.05 -7.59
N ALA A 340 39.48 7.35 -7.87
CA ALA A 340 38.32 8.03 -8.43
C ALA A 340 38.11 7.61 -9.89
N ARG A 341 37.58 6.40 -10.11
CA ARG A 341 37.06 6.06 -11.43
C ARG A 341 35.72 6.76 -11.58
N ARG A 342 35.71 7.86 -12.36
CA ARG A 342 34.48 8.56 -12.76
C ARG A 342 33.46 7.55 -13.27
N ARG A 343 32.34 7.40 -12.54
CA ARG A 343 31.16 6.71 -13.04
C ARG A 343 30.48 7.65 -14.03
N THR A 344 30.42 7.27 -15.30
CA THR A 344 29.43 7.85 -16.21
C THR A 344 28.08 7.33 -15.76
N VAL A 345 27.21 8.22 -15.28
CA VAL A 345 25.79 7.92 -15.12
C VAL A 345 25.31 7.46 -16.51
N PRO A 346 24.77 6.25 -16.67
CA PRO A 346 24.39 5.76 -18.00
C PRO A 346 23.34 6.69 -18.60
N ALA A 347 23.38 6.85 -19.92
CA ALA A 347 22.44 7.69 -20.69
C ALA A 347 20.95 7.44 -20.37
N ALA A 348 20.61 6.30 -19.76
CA ALA A 348 19.29 6.00 -19.20
C ALA A 348 18.79 7.02 -18.15
N ALA A 349 19.68 7.63 -17.34
CA ALA A 349 19.28 8.69 -16.40
C ALA A 349 18.94 9.99 -17.13
N ALA A 350 19.61 10.29 -18.24
CA ALA A 350 19.30 11.43 -19.11
C ALA A 350 17.99 11.22 -19.89
N VAL A 351 17.71 9.98 -20.29
CA VAL A 351 16.44 9.58 -20.93
C VAL A 351 15.26 9.69 -19.94
N ALA A 352 15.44 9.27 -18.69
CA ALA A 352 14.44 9.47 -17.63
C ALA A 352 14.21 10.97 -17.30
N LEU A 353 15.26 11.79 -17.36
CA LEU A 353 15.19 13.25 -17.19
C LEU A 353 14.40 13.98 -18.30
N VAL A 354 14.23 13.38 -19.48
CA VAL A 354 13.53 13.97 -20.63
C VAL A 354 12.15 13.36 -20.85
N LEU A 355 11.98 12.04 -20.68
CA LEU A 355 10.70 11.35 -20.87
C LEU A 355 9.69 11.66 -19.77
N VAL A 356 10.13 11.83 -18.52
CA VAL A 356 9.25 12.18 -17.40
C VAL A 356 8.53 13.53 -17.65
N PRO A 357 9.23 14.66 -17.94
CA PRO A 357 8.56 15.92 -18.25
C PRO A 357 7.66 15.86 -19.50
N LEU A 358 7.99 15.01 -20.48
CA LEU A 358 7.19 14.87 -21.69
C LEU A 358 5.88 14.10 -21.45
N VAL A 359 5.93 13.06 -20.59
CA VAL A 359 4.72 12.33 -20.13
C VAL A 359 3.88 13.23 -19.20
N VAL A 360 4.52 13.99 -18.30
CA VAL A 360 3.90 15.06 -17.47
C VAL A 360 3.13 16.06 -18.34
N ALA A 361 3.72 16.51 -19.46
CA ALA A 361 3.12 17.52 -20.33
C ALA A 361 1.94 17.00 -21.17
N VAL A 362 1.91 15.69 -21.49
CA VAL A 362 0.84 15.08 -22.30
C VAL A 362 -0.31 14.55 -21.43
N ALA A 363 -0.05 14.18 -20.17
CA ALA A 363 -1.02 13.60 -19.26
C ALA A 363 -1.69 14.60 -18.30
N TRP A 364 -1.60 15.91 -18.52
CA TRP A 364 -2.17 16.90 -17.59
C TRP A 364 -3.71 16.79 -17.51
N GLN A 365 -4.25 16.36 -16.37
CA GLN A 365 -5.66 16.51 -16.02
C GLN A 365 -5.81 17.68 -15.03
N PRO A 366 -6.70 18.66 -15.29
CA PRO A 366 -6.97 19.72 -14.33
C PRO A 366 -7.65 19.16 -13.08
N VAL A 367 -7.27 19.66 -11.90
CA VAL A 367 -7.99 19.40 -10.64
C VAL A 367 -9.47 19.76 -10.86
N PRO A 368 -10.44 18.90 -10.46
CA PRO A 368 -11.86 19.21 -10.60
C PRO A 368 -12.20 20.61 -10.11
N ALA A 369 -13.03 21.33 -10.86
CA ALA A 369 -13.43 22.69 -10.50
C ALA A 369 -14.29 22.68 -9.23
N VAL A 370 -14.14 23.72 -8.40
CA VAL A 370 -15.11 23.98 -7.32
C VAL A 370 -16.45 24.31 -7.97
N ALA A 371 -17.50 23.63 -7.53
CA ALA A 371 -18.87 23.81 -8.02
C ALA A 371 -19.74 24.37 -6.90
N ALA A 372 -20.22 25.60 -7.06
CA ALA A 372 -21.18 26.19 -6.15
C ALA A 372 -22.53 25.47 -6.27
N LYS A 373 -23.08 25.01 -5.16
CA LYS A 373 -24.42 24.44 -5.12
C LYS A 373 -25.46 25.51 -4.82
N ARG A 374 -26.51 25.59 -5.65
CA ARG A 374 -27.63 26.55 -5.52
C ARG A 374 -28.92 25.93 -4.99
N SER A 375 -28.83 24.72 -4.43
CA SER A 375 -29.93 23.99 -3.82
C SER A 375 -29.61 23.77 -2.35
N ASP A 376 -30.65 23.77 -1.52
CA ASP A 376 -30.56 23.48 -0.09
C ASP A 376 -30.41 21.98 0.20
N ASP A 377 -30.57 21.12 -0.80
CA ASP A 377 -30.42 19.67 -0.66
C ASP A 377 -28.95 19.28 -0.81
N VAL A 378 -28.47 18.37 0.03
CA VAL A 378 -27.12 17.80 0.02
C VAL A 378 -27.25 16.29 0.00
N THR A 379 -26.69 15.67 -1.03
CA THR A 379 -26.59 14.21 -1.15
C THR A 379 -25.25 13.77 -0.58
N LEU A 380 -25.31 12.96 0.48
CA LEU A 380 -24.14 12.46 1.21
C LEU A 380 -24.09 10.93 1.14
N ILE A 381 -22.89 10.40 0.90
CA ILE A 381 -22.58 8.98 1.04
C ILE A 381 -21.58 8.84 2.19
N ALA A 382 -21.86 7.99 3.17
CA ALA A 382 -20.86 7.52 4.14
C ALA A 382 -20.60 6.04 3.91
N TYR A 383 -19.33 5.62 3.79
CA TYR A 383 -18.99 4.25 3.43
C TYR A 383 -17.62 3.82 3.97
N ASN A 384 -17.60 2.84 4.87
CA ASN A 384 -16.38 2.08 5.16
C ASN A 384 -16.06 1.16 3.96
N ILE A 385 -14.93 1.40 3.30
CA ILE A 385 -14.56 0.72 2.05
C ILE A 385 -13.65 -0.50 2.25
N ARG A 386 -13.30 -0.84 3.50
CA ARG A 386 -12.48 -2.02 3.81
C ARG A 386 -11.20 -2.11 2.99
N MET A 387 -10.44 -1.01 2.90
CA MET A 387 -9.24 -0.86 2.07
C MET A 387 -9.45 -1.21 0.59
N GLY A 388 -10.68 -1.04 0.11
CA GLY A 388 -11.08 -1.34 -1.26
C GLY A 388 -11.44 -2.80 -1.56
N PHE A 389 -11.40 -3.71 -0.58
CA PHE A 389 -11.64 -5.13 -0.81
C PHE A 389 -13.09 -5.56 -0.55
N GLY A 390 -13.67 -6.24 -1.53
CA GLY A 390 -15.00 -6.84 -1.41
C GLY A 390 -15.03 -8.10 -0.53
N LEU A 391 -16.22 -8.65 -0.37
CA LEU A 391 -16.46 -9.90 0.38
C LEU A 391 -15.73 -11.11 -0.23
N ASP A 392 -15.42 -11.05 -1.52
CA ASP A 392 -14.67 -12.06 -2.26
C ASP A 392 -13.14 -11.85 -2.17
N GLY A 393 -12.68 -10.86 -1.41
CA GLY A 393 -11.26 -10.50 -1.28
C GLY A 393 -10.68 -9.86 -2.54
N ARG A 394 -11.51 -9.42 -3.50
CA ARG A 394 -11.08 -8.72 -4.70
C ARG A 394 -11.20 -7.21 -4.53
N LEU A 395 -10.22 -6.51 -5.09
CA LEU A 395 -10.23 -5.05 -5.14
C LEU A 395 -11.42 -4.54 -5.95
N SER A 396 -12.18 -3.61 -5.39
CA SER A 396 -13.45 -3.11 -5.92
C SER A 396 -13.50 -1.59 -6.10
N LEU A 397 -12.36 -0.90 -6.08
CA LEU A 397 -12.24 0.56 -6.16
C LEU A 397 -13.03 1.17 -7.32
N ASP A 398 -12.87 0.65 -8.54
CA ASP A 398 -13.58 1.17 -9.72
C ASP A 398 -15.10 0.95 -9.63
N ARG A 399 -15.52 -0.16 -8.99
CA ARG A 399 -16.93 -0.48 -8.77
C ARG A 399 -17.55 0.43 -7.72
N ILE A 400 -16.83 0.71 -6.62
CA ILE A 400 -17.20 1.68 -5.59
C ILE A 400 -17.34 3.06 -6.24
N ALA A 401 -16.33 3.50 -7.00
CA ALA A 401 -16.32 4.80 -7.65
C ALA A 401 -17.47 4.95 -8.66
N SER A 402 -17.68 3.94 -9.51
CA SER A 402 -18.76 3.95 -10.51
C SER A 402 -20.15 3.98 -9.87
N TRP A 403 -20.37 3.19 -8.81
CA TRP A 403 -21.64 3.20 -8.09
C TRP A 403 -21.89 4.55 -7.42
N ALA A 404 -20.88 5.09 -6.72
CA ALA A 404 -21.00 6.36 -6.02
C ALA A 404 -21.24 7.50 -7.01
N ALA A 405 -20.50 7.56 -8.12
CA ALA A 405 -20.68 8.55 -9.18
C ALA A 405 -22.11 8.53 -9.75
N ALA A 406 -22.73 7.36 -9.90
CA ALA A 406 -24.11 7.23 -10.38
C ALA A 406 -25.14 7.86 -9.43
N GLN A 407 -24.82 8.01 -8.13
CA GLN A 407 -25.69 8.68 -7.16
C GLN A 407 -25.58 10.22 -7.21
N ARG A 408 -24.59 10.76 -7.92
CA ARG A 408 -24.28 12.20 -8.00
C ARG A 408 -24.16 12.86 -6.60
N PRO A 409 -23.32 12.33 -5.70
CA PRO A 409 -23.15 12.87 -4.35
C PRO A 409 -22.50 14.25 -4.39
N ASP A 410 -22.81 15.08 -3.40
CA ASP A 410 -22.10 16.33 -3.14
C ASP A 410 -20.93 16.12 -2.19
N ILE A 411 -21.10 15.16 -1.26
CA ILE A 411 -20.14 14.81 -0.22
C ILE A 411 -20.06 13.28 -0.13
N VAL A 412 -18.84 12.74 -0.13
CA VAL A 412 -18.58 11.32 0.13
C VAL A 412 -17.60 11.20 1.27
N LEU A 413 -17.95 10.42 2.29
CA LEU A 413 -17.14 10.12 3.45
C LEU A 413 -16.71 8.67 3.36
N LEU A 414 -15.40 8.43 3.36
CA LEU A 414 -14.82 7.11 3.27
C LEU A 414 -14.07 6.78 4.56
N SER A 415 -14.28 5.58 5.07
CA SER A 415 -13.51 5.01 6.19
C SER A 415 -12.66 3.83 5.73
N GLU A 416 -11.58 3.57 6.47
CA GLU A 416 -10.58 2.52 6.17
C GLU A 416 -9.95 2.66 4.78
N VAL A 417 -9.57 3.89 4.43
CA VAL A 417 -8.93 4.23 3.17
C VAL A 417 -7.44 3.88 3.22
N ASP A 418 -6.99 3.04 2.29
CA ASP A 418 -5.57 2.70 2.13
C ASP A 418 -4.91 3.53 1.03
N ARG A 419 -3.75 4.09 1.36
CA ARG A 419 -2.92 4.88 0.45
C ARG A 419 -1.49 4.34 0.38
N GLY A 420 -1.32 3.03 0.30
CA GLY A 420 -0.07 2.40 -0.12
C GLY A 420 0.56 1.48 0.91
N TRP A 421 -0.23 0.86 1.80
CA TRP A 421 0.28 -0.24 2.60
C TRP A 421 0.71 -1.39 1.69
N LEU A 422 1.98 -1.80 1.83
CA LEU A 422 2.52 -2.96 1.14
C LEU A 422 1.72 -4.23 1.46
N LEU A 423 1.21 -4.33 2.69
CA LEU A 423 0.38 -5.44 3.15
C LEU A 423 -0.91 -5.61 2.33
N ASN A 424 -1.48 -4.49 1.88
CA ASN A 424 -2.68 -4.47 1.08
C ASN A 424 -2.38 -4.39 -0.43
N GLY A 425 -1.12 -4.58 -0.83
CA GLY A 425 -0.72 -4.63 -2.23
C GLY A 425 -0.17 -3.32 -2.77
N GLY A 426 -0.25 -2.23 -1.99
CA GLY A 426 0.40 -0.96 -2.29
C GLY A 426 -0.39 0.00 -3.17
N HIS A 427 -1.70 -0.20 -3.33
CA HIS A 427 -2.57 0.67 -4.12
C HIS A 427 -2.92 2.00 -3.42
N ASP A 428 -3.50 2.95 -4.15
CA ASP A 428 -4.04 4.20 -3.61
C ASP A 428 -5.56 4.24 -3.83
N ASP A 429 -6.31 3.85 -2.79
CA ASP A 429 -7.77 3.83 -2.83
C ASP A 429 -8.33 5.21 -3.11
N LEU A 430 -7.80 6.20 -2.38
CA LEU A 430 -8.35 7.54 -2.33
C LEU A 430 -8.24 8.24 -3.67
N ASP A 431 -7.04 8.26 -4.25
CA ASP A 431 -6.81 8.97 -5.51
C ASP A 431 -7.59 8.31 -6.66
N ARG A 432 -7.64 6.98 -6.69
CA ARG A 432 -8.38 6.22 -7.71
C ARG A 432 -9.90 6.46 -7.61
N ILE A 433 -10.47 6.37 -6.41
CA ILE A 433 -11.89 6.64 -6.17
C ILE A 433 -12.19 8.11 -6.51
N ALA A 434 -11.39 9.06 -6.03
CA ALA A 434 -11.59 10.49 -6.30
C ALA A 434 -11.58 10.82 -7.80
N ARG A 435 -10.67 10.22 -8.57
CA ARG A 435 -10.66 10.34 -10.05
C ARG A 435 -11.91 9.74 -10.68
N GLY A 436 -12.35 8.57 -10.24
CA GLY A 436 -13.57 7.93 -10.75
C GLY A 436 -14.85 8.74 -10.47
N LEU A 437 -14.91 9.47 -9.35
CA LEU A 437 -16.02 10.40 -9.04
C LEU A 437 -15.84 11.78 -9.68
N GLY A 438 -14.63 12.15 -10.12
CA GLY A 438 -14.31 13.50 -10.54
C GLY A 438 -14.40 14.51 -9.39
N MET A 439 -14.01 14.11 -8.18
CA MET A 439 -14.13 14.91 -6.95
C MET A 439 -12.77 15.26 -6.33
N ARG A 440 -12.69 16.38 -5.61
CA ARG A 440 -11.55 16.66 -4.73
C ARG A 440 -11.64 15.81 -3.48
N HIS A 441 -10.50 15.43 -2.91
CA HIS A 441 -10.44 14.68 -1.64
C HIS A 441 -9.71 15.44 -0.55
N TYR A 442 -9.96 15.07 0.71
CA TYR A 442 -9.31 15.59 1.90
C TYR A 442 -9.03 14.38 2.80
N PHE A 443 -7.77 13.97 2.88
CA PHE A 443 -7.36 12.80 3.65
C PHE A 443 -7.14 13.14 5.12
N ALA A 444 -7.48 12.21 6.01
CA ALA A 444 -7.24 12.31 7.43
C ALA A 444 -6.57 11.02 7.95
N PRO A 445 -5.24 11.05 8.16
CA PRO A 445 -4.48 9.97 8.79
C PRO A 445 -5.08 9.55 10.13
N ALA A 446 -5.22 8.25 10.37
CA ALA A 446 -5.67 7.69 11.65
C ALA A 446 -4.62 6.79 12.31
N ALA A 447 -3.97 5.94 11.52
CA ALA A 447 -2.97 4.99 12.01
C ALA A 447 -1.54 5.43 11.71
N ASP A 448 -1.30 5.75 10.43
CA ASP A 448 -0.07 6.32 9.93
C ASP A 448 -0.40 7.29 8.79
N ASN A 449 0.62 7.73 8.05
CA ASN A 449 0.48 8.69 6.96
C ASN A 449 -0.27 8.15 5.72
N VAL A 450 -0.61 6.86 5.68
CA VAL A 450 -1.22 6.22 4.51
C VAL A 450 -2.49 5.44 4.81
N TRP A 451 -2.96 5.37 6.06
CA TRP A 451 -4.25 4.78 6.40
C TRP A 451 -5.10 5.68 7.30
N GLY A 452 -6.39 5.82 6.94
CA GLY A 452 -7.34 6.62 7.71
C GLY A 452 -8.66 6.85 6.96
N ASP A 453 -9.26 8.02 7.18
CA ASP A 453 -10.54 8.38 6.54
C ASP A 453 -10.32 9.47 5.48
N ALA A 454 -11.34 9.70 4.65
CA ALA A 454 -11.32 10.81 3.71
C ALA A 454 -12.71 11.41 3.44
N LEU A 455 -12.74 12.72 3.21
CA LEU A 455 -13.89 13.43 2.65
C LEU A 455 -13.62 13.79 1.20
N LEU A 456 -14.57 13.50 0.31
CA LEU A 456 -14.55 13.94 -1.08
C LEU A 456 -15.69 14.93 -1.34
N THR A 457 -15.39 16.08 -1.95
CA THR A 457 -16.38 17.08 -2.34
C THR A 457 -15.86 18.01 -3.44
N ASN A 458 -16.76 18.53 -4.28
CA ASN A 458 -16.47 19.67 -5.17
C ASN A 458 -17.08 20.99 -4.66
N LEU A 459 -17.72 20.99 -3.48
CA LEU A 459 -18.25 22.19 -2.86
C LEU A 459 -17.10 23.14 -2.42
N PRO A 460 -17.35 24.45 -2.29
CA PRO A 460 -16.37 25.35 -1.71
C PRO A 460 -16.03 24.94 -0.28
N VAL A 461 -14.77 24.58 -0.02
CA VAL A 461 -14.27 24.24 1.32
C VAL A 461 -13.65 25.48 1.96
N LYS A 462 -14.12 25.83 3.17
CA LYS A 462 -13.67 27.01 3.94
C LYS A 462 -12.58 26.66 4.93
N SER A 463 -12.67 25.49 5.55
CA SER A 463 -11.65 25.00 6.50
C SER A 463 -11.67 23.48 6.57
N VAL A 464 -10.51 22.92 6.91
CA VAL A 464 -10.28 21.48 7.14
C VAL A 464 -9.40 21.37 8.37
N ARG A 465 -9.79 20.55 9.34
CA ARG A 465 -9.00 20.25 10.52
C ARG A 465 -9.21 18.79 10.94
N SER A 466 -8.13 18.03 11.00
CA SER A 466 -8.13 16.66 11.53
C SER A 466 -7.67 16.68 12.99
N TYR A 467 -8.38 15.95 13.84
CA TYR A 467 -8.10 15.79 15.26
C TYR A 467 -7.73 14.33 15.51
N GLU A 468 -6.54 14.07 16.05
CA GLU A 468 -6.22 12.75 16.58
C GLU A 468 -7.11 12.49 17.80
N LEU A 469 -7.75 11.31 17.81
CA LEU A 469 -8.57 10.86 18.94
C LEU A 469 -7.75 9.96 19.86
N GLY A 470 -8.12 9.93 21.14
CA GLY A 470 -7.49 9.06 22.11
C GLY A 470 -7.51 7.59 21.66
N ARG A 471 -6.40 6.87 21.87
CA ARG A 471 -6.32 5.44 21.53
C ARG A 471 -7.22 4.57 22.40
N HIS A 472 -7.39 4.93 23.68
CA HIS A 472 -8.27 4.22 24.64
C HIS A 472 -8.10 2.68 24.64
N GLY A 473 -6.86 2.21 24.51
CA GLY A 473 -6.53 0.77 24.48
C GLY A 473 -6.62 0.10 23.10
N TYR A 474 -6.99 0.83 22.04
CA TYR A 474 -6.98 0.35 20.66
C TYR A 474 -5.69 0.78 19.93
N PRO A 475 -4.92 -0.17 19.35
CA PRO A 475 -3.57 0.10 18.82
C PRO A 475 -3.55 0.87 17.49
N THR A 476 -4.55 0.70 16.63
CA THR A 476 -4.62 1.31 15.29
C THR A 476 -4.64 2.83 15.32
N GLY A 477 -5.11 3.48 16.39
CA GLY A 477 -5.37 4.93 16.41
C GLY A 477 -6.67 5.31 15.69
N ALA A 478 -7.16 6.52 15.91
CA ALA A 478 -8.38 7.04 15.28
C ALA A 478 -8.31 8.56 15.13
N GLN A 479 -9.16 9.13 14.28
CA GLN A 479 -9.20 10.56 14.01
C GLN A 479 -10.64 11.06 13.78
N ALA A 480 -10.87 12.35 13.99
CA ALA A 480 -12.08 13.04 13.52
C ALA A 480 -11.72 14.24 12.62
N GLN A 481 -12.24 14.24 11.40
CA GLN A 481 -11.99 15.26 10.39
C GLN A 481 -13.16 16.24 10.35
N ALA A 482 -12.93 17.45 10.84
CA ALA A 482 -13.86 18.57 10.77
C ALA A 482 -13.63 19.37 9.48
N VAL A 483 -14.64 19.45 8.64
CA VAL A 483 -14.63 20.21 7.38
C VAL A 483 -15.80 21.17 7.36
N VAL A 484 -15.55 22.42 6.97
CA VAL A 484 -16.60 23.41 6.72
C VAL A 484 -16.73 23.61 5.22
N VAL A 485 -17.90 23.28 4.67
CA VAL A 485 -18.24 23.48 3.27
C VAL A 485 -19.31 24.55 3.10
N GLU A 486 -19.43 25.12 1.91
CA GLU A 486 -20.48 26.07 1.56
C GLU A 486 -21.55 25.42 0.69
N VAL A 487 -22.82 25.48 1.12
CA VAL A 487 -23.99 25.00 0.38
C VAL A 487 -25.00 26.14 0.28
N ASN A 488 -25.37 26.53 -0.94
CA ASN A 488 -26.29 27.63 -1.21
C ASN A 488 -25.93 28.93 -0.43
N GLY A 489 -24.63 29.26 -0.37
CA GLY A 489 -24.11 30.43 0.34
C GLY A 489 -24.11 30.32 1.87
N ARG A 490 -24.47 29.16 2.45
CA ARG A 490 -24.48 28.90 3.89
C ARG A 490 -23.38 27.92 4.28
N GLU A 491 -22.79 28.09 5.45
CA GLU A 491 -21.80 27.14 5.99
C GLU A 491 -22.49 25.89 6.52
N LEU A 492 -21.87 24.73 6.23
CA LEU A 492 -22.26 23.42 6.74
C LEU A 492 -21.01 22.75 7.31
N GLY A 493 -21.06 22.36 8.57
CA GLY A 493 -20.03 21.55 9.21
C GLY A 493 -20.22 20.07 8.90
N VAL A 494 -19.13 19.37 8.62
CA VAL A 494 -19.10 17.92 8.44
C VAL A 494 -17.98 17.35 9.31
N VAL A 495 -18.32 16.40 10.16
CA VAL A 495 -17.38 15.61 10.96
C VAL A 495 -17.38 14.20 10.40
N ASN A 496 -16.26 13.82 9.77
CA ASN A 496 -16.01 12.48 9.23
C ASN A 496 -15.08 11.72 10.19
N THR A 497 -15.49 10.53 10.63
CA THR A 497 -14.69 9.75 11.59
C THR A 497 -15.00 8.26 11.52
N HIS A 498 -13.98 7.46 11.80
CA HIS A 498 -14.10 6.05 12.14
C HIS A 498 -13.66 5.83 13.60
N LEU A 499 -14.61 5.45 14.47
CA LEU A 499 -14.31 5.20 15.88
C LEU A 499 -13.75 3.79 16.06
N GLN A 500 -12.55 3.67 16.62
CA GLN A 500 -11.97 2.38 17.02
C GLN A 500 -12.36 2.00 18.46
N ALA A 501 -12.48 3.01 19.32
CA ALA A 501 -12.76 2.86 20.76
C ALA A 501 -13.93 3.76 21.19
N PRO A 502 -15.17 3.46 20.76
CA PRO A 502 -16.29 4.40 20.89
C PRO A 502 -16.51 4.94 22.30
N THR A 503 -16.33 4.10 23.34
CA THR A 503 -16.52 4.50 24.75
C THR A 503 -15.68 5.71 25.17
N GLY A 504 -14.42 5.78 24.72
CA GLY A 504 -13.53 6.90 25.02
C GLY A 504 -13.56 8.01 23.96
N GLN A 505 -13.84 7.65 22.70
CA GLN A 505 -13.75 8.56 21.56
C GLN A 505 -15.03 9.35 21.31
N ALA A 506 -16.21 8.80 21.60
CA ALA A 506 -17.49 9.49 21.41
C ALA A 506 -17.57 10.83 22.18
N PRO A 507 -17.11 10.96 23.45
CA PRO A 507 -17.02 12.24 24.14
C PRO A 507 -16.13 13.28 23.45
N GLU A 508 -15.00 12.85 22.87
CA GLU A 508 -14.06 13.72 22.16
C GLU A 508 -14.69 14.26 20.87
N VAL A 509 -15.31 13.37 20.07
CA VAL A 509 -16.03 13.74 18.86
C VAL A 509 -17.23 14.64 19.18
N ALA A 510 -17.96 14.35 20.26
CA ALA A 510 -19.07 15.20 20.71
C ALA A 510 -18.61 16.62 21.05
N ALA A 511 -17.39 16.82 21.56
CA ALA A 511 -16.83 18.16 21.79
C ALA A 511 -16.57 18.90 20.47
N ILE A 512 -15.96 18.23 19.48
CA ILE A 512 -15.72 18.79 18.15
C ILE A 512 -17.04 19.19 17.48
N VAL A 513 -18.07 18.34 17.59
CA VAL A 513 -19.41 18.62 17.06
C VAL A 513 -20.01 19.86 17.71
N ARG A 514 -19.97 19.99 19.04
CA ARG A 514 -20.52 21.15 19.76
C ARG A 514 -19.84 22.45 19.32
N ASP A 515 -18.52 22.43 19.17
CA ASP A 515 -17.75 23.61 18.74
C ASP A 515 -18.15 24.07 17.33
N LEU A 516 -18.35 23.13 16.40
CA LEU A 516 -18.85 23.46 15.06
C LEU A 516 -20.32 23.92 15.09
N ALA A 517 -21.17 23.22 15.85
CA ALA A 517 -22.61 23.46 15.91
C ALA A 517 -22.98 24.83 16.52
N ALA A 518 -22.04 25.48 17.22
CA ALA A 518 -22.23 26.81 17.80
C ALA A 518 -22.55 27.91 16.77
N SER A 519 -22.24 27.71 15.48
CA SER A 519 -22.40 28.76 14.45
C SER A 519 -22.98 28.28 13.12
N ARG A 520 -23.19 26.97 12.94
CA ARG A 520 -23.64 26.37 11.68
C ARG A 520 -24.28 24.99 11.92
N PRO A 521 -25.16 24.51 11.04
CA PRO A 521 -25.59 23.11 11.07
C PRO A 521 -24.41 22.16 10.88
N VAL A 522 -24.47 20.98 11.51
CA VAL A 522 -23.40 19.97 11.51
C VAL A 522 -23.95 18.60 11.16
N ILE A 523 -23.20 17.88 10.34
CA ILE A 523 -23.35 16.45 10.08
C ILE A 523 -22.19 15.72 10.76
N LEU A 524 -22.47 14.67 11.52
CA LEU A 524 -21.48 13.69 11.98
C LEU A 524 -21.77 12.36 11.28
N ALA A 525 -20.82 11.82 10.54
CA ALA A 525 -21.04 10.60 9.77
C ALA A 525 -19.77 9.78 9.56
N GLY A 526 -19.96 8.48 9.36
CA GLY A 526 -18.89 7.48 9.21
C GLY A 526 -19.23 6.17 9.92
N ASP A 527 -18.23 5.30 10.05
CA ASP A 527 -18.32 4.09 10.86
C ASP A 527 -18.05 4.42 12.34
N LEU A 528 -19.12 4.50 13.13
CA LEU A 528 -18.98 4.91 14.53
C LEU A 528 -18.79 3.69 15.46
N ASN A 529 -18.73 2.47 14.93
CA ASN A 529 -18.63 1.21 15.69
C ASN A 529 -19.58 1.11 16.90
N THR A 530 -20.73 1.79 16.82
CA THR A 530 -21.72 1.87 17.90
C THR A 530 -23.10 1.61 17.33
N THR A 531 -23.92 0.84 18.03
CA THR A 531 -25.32 0.60 17.66
C THR A 531 -26.22 1.68 18.24
N PRO A 532 -27.46 1.85 17.72
CA PRO A 532 -28.36 2.89 18.21
C PRO A 532 -28.81 2.74 19.67
N ALA A 533 -28.55 1.58 20.28
CA ALA A 533 -28.88 1.25 21.66
C ALA A 533 -27.68 1.39 22.62
N ASP A 534 -26.46 1.59 22.09
CA ASP A 534 -25.26 1.66 22.92
C ASP A 534 -25.15 3.01 23.65
N PRO A 535 -24.53 3.06 24.85
CA PRO A 535 -24.37 4.29 25.63
C PRO A 535 -23.66 5.42 24.88
N GLU A 536 -22.70 5.07 24.02
CA GLU A 536 -21.91 5.98 23.21
C GLU A 536 -22.77 6.77 22.24
N MET A 537 -23.79 6.15 21.65
CA MET A 537 -24.78 6.86 20.84
C MET A 537 -25.51 7.92 21.68
N GLY A 538 -25.83 7.62 22.94
CA GLY A 538 -26.40 8.58 23.87
C GLY A 538 -25.52 9.82 24.09
N VAL A 539 -24.19 9.63 24.16
CA VAL A 539 -23.20 10.72 24.28
C VAL A 539 -23.22 11.62 23.04
N LEU A 540 -23.28 11.02 21.85
CA LEU A 540 -23.32 11.76 20.58
C LEU A 540 -24.64 12.53 20.43
N LEU A 541 -25.77 11.92 20.76
CA LEU A 541 -27.09 12.60 20.72
C LEU A 541 -27.16 13.75 21.73
N ALA A 542 -26.57 13.59 22.92
CA ALA A 542 -26.46 14.65 23.91
C ALA A 542 -25.60 15.85 23.46
N ALA A 543 -24.84 15.73 22.36
CA ALA A 543 -24.13 16.83 21.72
C ALA A 543 -25.05 17.75 20.88
N GLY A 544 -26.38 17.56 20.92
CA GLY A 544 -27.33 18.29 20.09
C GLY A 544 -27.55 17.68 18.72
N LEU A 545 -27.23 16.39 18.56
CA LEU A 545 -27.45 15.61 17.35
C LEU A 545 -28.73 14.80 17.43
N SER A 546 -29.28 14.50 16.26
CA SER A 546 -30.41 13.60 16.04
C SER A 546 -30.04 12.51 15.04
N ASP A 547 -30.68 11.35 15.16
CA ASP A 547 -30.48 10.21 14.28
C ASP A 547 -31.65 10.09 13.28
N PRO A 548 -31.51 10.59 12.04
CA PRO A 548 -32.56 10.54 11.04
C PRO A 548 -32.84 9.12 10.53
N LEU A 549 -31.91 8.16 10.68
CA LEU A 549 -32.11 6.81 10.17
C LEU A 549 -33.15 6.02 10.97
N LYS A 550 -33.37 6.36 12.26
CA LYS A 550 -34.40 5.73 13.11
C LYS A 550 -35.80 5.90 12.51
N ALA A 551 -36.13 7.11 12.04
CA ALA A 551 -37.43 7.39 11.43
C ALA A 551 -37.61 6.73 10.06
N LEU A 552 -36.53 6.25 9.45
CA LEU A 552 -36.47 5.68 8.11
C LEU A 552 -36.25 4.16 8.12
N GLY A 553 -36.65 3.50 9.21
CA GLY A 553 -36.69 2.04 9.31
C GLY A 553 -35.45 1.39 9.93
N ASP A 554 -34.49 2.19 10.43
CA ASP A 554 -33.30 1.71 11.16
C ASP A 554 -32.50 0.62 10.42
N PRO A 555 -32.12 0.85 9.14
CA PRO A 555 -31.54 -0.20 8.31
C PRO A 555 -30.15 -0.64 8.80
N PRO A 556 -29.89 -1.95 8.95
CA PRO A 556 -28.57 -2.45 9.31
C PRO A 556 -27.55 -2.26 8.18
N THR A 557 -26.30 -2.04 8.53
CA THR A 557 -25.18 -1.73 7.64
C THR A 557 -24.08 -2.79 7.65
N SER A 558 -23.99 -3.63 8.69
CA SER A 558 -22.92 -4.62 8.85
C SER A 558 -23.40 -5.94 9.49
N PRO A 559 -22.79 -7.10 9.15
CA PRO A 559 -21.92 -7.29 7.97
C PRO A 559 -22.75 -7.23 6.67
N ALA A 560 -22.16 -6.83 5.55
CA ALA A 560 -22.85 -6.56 4.29
C ALA A 560 -23.60 -7.77 3.69
N ASP A 561 -23.09 -8.98 3.89
CA ASP A 561 -23.68 -10.23 3.39
C ASP A 561 -24.91 -10.68 4.20
N ARG A 562 -24.92 -10.39 5.50
CA ARG A 562 -26.03 -10.66 6.41
C ARG A 562 -26.22 -9.49 7.40
N PRO A 563 -26.75 -8.35 6.94
CA PRO A 563 -26.83 -7.14 7.75
C PRO A 563 -27.71 -7.34 8.98
N VAL A 564 -27.13 -7.19 10.17
CA VAL A 564 -27.81 -7.35 11.47
C VAL A 564 -27.51 -6.25 12.47
N LYS A 565 -26.47 -5.43 12.23
CA LYS A 565 -26.08 -4.28 13.06
C LYS A 565 -26.07 -3.02 12.22
N ARG A 566 -26.47 -1.88 12.80
CA ARG A 566 -26.22 -0.55 12.23
C ARG A 566 -25.10 0.12 13.02
N ILE A 567 -23.92 0.22 12.42
CA ILE A 567 -22.74 0.85 13.01
C ILE A 567 -22.21 2.03 12.18
N ASP A 568 -22.68 2.14 10.95
CA ASP A 568 -22.45 3.31 10.09
C ASP A 568 -23.63 4.28 10.24
N HIS A 569 -23.34 5.56 10.49
CA HIS A 569 -24.35 6.54 10.86
C HIS A 569 -24.21 7.85 10.08
N VAL A 570 -25.33 8.56 9.98
CA VAL A 570 -25.38 9.98 9.59
C VAL A 570 -26.24 10.70 10.62
N LEU A 571 -25.60 11.37 11.57
CA LEU A 571 -26.24 12.16 12.62
C LEU A 571 -26.25 13.64 12.22
N ILE A 572 -27.31 14.36 12.58
CA ILE A 572 -27.50 15.76 12.16
C ILE A 572 -27.90 16.66 13.34
N SER A 573 -27.37 17.89 13.37
CA SER A 573 -27.80 18.93 14.32
C SER A 573 -29.08 19.65 13.84
N ALA A 574 -29.56 20.60 14.65
CA ALA A 574 -30.57 21.56 14.21
C ALA A 574 -30.15 22.33 12.94
N GLY A 575 -31.12 22.73 12.13
CA GLY A 575 -30.90 23.38 10.83
C GLY A 575 -30.76 22.41 9.64
N LEU A 576 -30.91 21.10 9.89
CA LEU A 576 -30.92 20.05 8.87
C LEU A 576 -32.17 19.16 9.02
N THR A 577 -32.68 18.66 7.91
CA THR A 577 -33.73 17.63 7.90
C THR A 577 -33.37 16.55 6.88
N ALA A 578 -33.50 15.28 7.26
CA ALA A 578 -33.33 14.19 6.31
C ALA A 578 -34.55 14.06 5.40
N VAL A 579 -34.33 14.17 4.09
CA VAL A 579 -35.34 13.99 3.04
C VAL A 579 -35.48 12.51 2.68
N SER A 580 -34.35 11.79 2.61
CA SER A 580 -34.33 10.35 2.35
C SER A 580 -33.04 9.71 2.88
N ALA A 581 -33.11 8.42 3.22
CA ALA A 581 -31.95 7.59 3.54
C ALA A 581 -32.11 6.22 2.89
N GLN A 582 -31.01 5.67 2.38
CA GLN A 582 -30.95 4.35 1.74
C GLN A 582 -29.66 3.64 2.16
N VAL A 583 -29.75 2.33 2.36
CA VAL A 583 -28.59 1.45 2.62
C VAL A 583 -28.57 0.36 1.55
N PRO A 584 -28.02 0.63 0.35
CA PRO A 584 -28.05 -0.32 -0.74
C PRO A 584 -27.12 -1.51 -0.45
N ARG A 585 -27.56 -2.71 -0.82
CA ARG A 585 -26.78 -3.94 -0.65
C ARG A 585 -25.74 -4.08 -1.76
N LEU A 586 -24.47 -3.85 -1.43
CA LEU A 586 -23.34 -3.96 -2.34
C LEU A 586 -22.32 -4.96 -1.80
N PRO A 587 -21.62 -5.74 -2.65
CA PRO A 587 -20.62 -6.72 -2.21
C PRO A 587 -19.19 -6.15 -2.13
N TYR A 588 -19.03 -4.83 -2.24
CA TYR A 588 -17.74 -4.17 -2.45
C TYR A 588 -16.97 -3.87 -1.16
N SER A 589 -17.60 -4.10 -0.01
CA SER A 589 -17.06 -3.96 1.35
C SER A 589 -17.81 -4.95 2.25
N ASP A 590 -17.32 -5.18 3.47
CA ASP A 590 -18.06 -5.83 4.55
C ASP A 590 -19.05 -4.88 5.25
N HIS A 591 -19.07 -3.60 4.88
CA HIS A 591 -20.08 -2.62 5.24
C HIS A 591 -21.00 -2.31 4.06
N LEU A 592 -22.21 -1.82 4.34
CA LEU A 592 -23.10 -1.22 3.34
C LEU A 592 -23.03 0.29 3.43
N PRO A 593 -22.97 1.01 2.29
CA PRO A 593 -22.93 2.47 2.31
C PRO A 593 -24.25 3.05 2.81
N VAL A 594 -24.18 4.20 3.46
CA VAL A 594 -25.33 5.00 3.87
C VAL A 594 -25.47 6.19 2.92
N LEU A 595 -26.48 6.17 2.04
CA LEU A 595 -26.82 7.25 1.14
C LEU A 595 -27.94 8.09 1.74
N THR A 596 -27.70 9.39 1.94
CA THR A 596 -28.69 10.32 2.50
C THR A 596 -28.86 11.54 1.62
N THR A 597 -30.07 12.09 1.61
CA THR A 597 -30.34 13.44 1.13
C THR A 597 -30.80 14.28 2.31
N LEU A 598 -30.07 15.32 2.63
CA LEU A 598 -30.33 16.23 3.73
C LEU A 598 -30.70 17.61 3.17
N ARG A 599 -31.63 18.32 3.81
CA ARG A 599 -32.03 19.68 3.44
C ARG A 599 -31.59 20.66 4.51
N LEU A 600 -30.90 21.73 4.13
CA LEU A 600 -30.63 22.85 5.01
C LEU A 600 -31.91 23.67 5.22
N THR A 601 -32.46 23.63 6.43
CA THR A 601 -33.63 24.44 6.80
C THR A 601 -33.19 25.82 7.29
N SER A 602 -34.08 26.82 7.25
CA SER A 602 -33.87 28.00 8.09
C SER A 602 -33.88 27.54 9.54
N VAL A 603 -32.91 27.97 10.33
CA VAL A 603 -33.08 27.95 11.78
C VAL A 603 -34.03 29.12 12.02
N ASP A 604 -35.31 28.83 12.27
CA ASP A 604 -36.23 29.88 12.69
C ASP A 604 -35.62 30.50 13.95
N GLN A 605 -35.21 31.78 13.84
CA GLN A 605 -34.86 32.60 15.00
C GLN A 605 -36.16 32.96 15.72
N GLU A 606 -36.85 31.97 16.27
CA GLU A 606 -37.94 32.24 17.21
C GLU A 606 -37.34 32.34 18.62
N GLY A 607 -37.13 33.61 19.01
CA GLY A 607 -37.36 34.11 20.38
C GLY A 607 -36.34 33.76 21.44
#